data_AF-A0A383DP85-F1
#
_entry.id   AF-A0A383DP85-F1
#
_cell.length_a   1.000
_cell.length_b   1.000
_cell.length_c   1.000
_cell.angle_alpha   90.00
_cell.angle_beta   90.00
_cell.angle_gamma   90.00
#
_symmetry.space_group_name_H-M   'P 1'
#
loop_
_entity.id
_entity.type
_entity.pdbx_description
1 polymer ?
#
loop_
_entity_poly.entity_id
_entity_poly.type
_entity_poly.pdbx_seq_one_letter_code
_entity_poly.pdbx_strand_id
1 'polypeptide(L)' 'MARPVTLFTGQWADLSLPDLAAKAAEMGYDGL' A
#
# COMPACT_ATOMS: atom_id res chain seq x y z
N MET A 1 19.36 -2.31 9.21
CA MET A 1 17.94 -1.96 9.43
C MET A 1 17.31 -1.78 8.06
N ALA A 2 16.32 -2.59 7.68
CA ALA A 2 15.62 -2.39 6.41
C ALA A 2 14.85 -1.07 6.46
N ARG A 3 14.88 -0.29 5.38
CA ARG A 3 14.11 0.96 5.29
C ARG A 3 12.66 0.59 4.97
N PRO A 4 11.65 1.22 5.61
CA PRO A 4 10.26 1.00 5.25
C PRO A 4 10.03 1.29 3.76
N VAL A 5 9.26 0.42 3.11
CA VAL A 5 8.85 0.57 1.71
C VAL A 5 7.36 0.89 1.67
N THR A 6 7.04 2.07 1.14
CA THR A 6 5.68 2.62 1.10
C THR A 6 5.16 2.64 -0.33
N LEU A 7 3.92 2.18 -0.52
CA LEU A 7 3.27 2.12 -1.82
C LEU A 7 2.68 3.48 -2.21
N PHE A 8 3.17 4.10 -3.29
CA PHE A 8 2.52 5.30 -3.83
C PHE A 8 1.10 4.98 -4.35
N THR A 9 0.09 5.59 -3.72
CA THR A 9 -1.34 5.27 -3.94
C THR A 9 -1.97 5.93 -5.17
N GLY A 10 -1.27 6.85 -5.85
CA GLY A 10 -1.87 7.64 -6.94
C GLY A 10 -2.38 6.80 -8.14
N GLN A 11 -1.80 5.63 -8.38
CA GLN A 11 -2.26 4.72 -9.44
C GLN A 11 -3.51 3.89 -9.07
N TRP A 12 -3.91 3.92 -7.80
CA TRP A 12 -4.95 3.08 -7.21
C TRP A 12 -6.13 3.93 -6.69
N ALA A 13 -6.30 5.13 -7.26
CA ALA A 13 -7.31 6.10 -6.82
C ALA A 13 -8.76 5.64 -7.10
N ASP A 14 -8.94 4.55 -7.83
CA ASP A 14 -10.20 3.84 -8.05
C ASP A 14 -10.61 2.95 -6.88
N LEU A 15 -9.68 2.60 -5.97
CA LEU A 15 -9.95 1.78 -4.79
C LEU A 15 -10.25 2.62 -3.54
N SER A 16 -11.05 2.03 -2.65
CA SER A 16 -11.20 2.58 -1.30
C SER A 16 -9.93 2.38 -0.48
N LEU A 17 -9.69 3.26 0.50
CA LEU A 17 -8.50 3.16 1.37
C LEU A 17 -8.40 1.80 2.10
N PRO A 18 -9.48 1.22 2.66
CA PRO A 18 -9.43 -0.13 3.24
C PRO A 18 -9.04 -1.23 2.24
N ASP A 19 -9.56 -1.17 1.01
CA ASP A 19 -9.27 -2.20 -0.01
C ASP A 19 -7.82 -2.12 -0.48
N LEU A 20 -7.29 -0.90 -0.64
CA LEU A 20 -5.89 -0.66 -1.00
C LEU A 20 -4.94 -1.08 0.13
N ALA A 21 -5.30 -0.80 1.38
CA ALA A 21 -4.50 -1.18 2.55
C ALA A 21 -4.38 -2.71 2.69
N ALA A 22 -5.48 -3.44 2.48
CA ALA A 22 -5.46 -4.90 2.49
C ALA A 22 -4.53 -5.46 1.40
N LYS A 23 -4.64 -4.94 0.17
CA LYS A 23 -3.77 -5.34 -0.96
C LYS A 23 -2.30 -5.02 -0.71
N ALA A 24 -1.99 -3.83 -0.21
CA ALA A 24 -0.61 -3.44 0.07
C ALA A 24 0.05 -4.33 1.14
N ALA A 25 -0.71 -4.74 2.15
CA ALA A 25 -0.25 -5.70 3.15
C ALA A 25 0.01 -7.10 2.54
N GLU A 26 -0.87 -7.59 1.66
CA GLU A 26 -0.68 -8.86 0.92
C GLU A 26 0.55 -8.82 0.00
N MET A 27 0.87 -7.64 -0.55
CA MET A 27 2.05 -7.40 -1.38
C MET A 27 3.36 -7.22 -0.57
N GLY A 28 3.26 -7.09 0.76
CA GLY A 28 4.41 -6.93 1.65
C GLY A 28 4.94 -5.49 1.77
N TYR A 29 4.13 -4.47 1.48
CA TYR A 29 4.48 -3.09 1.77
C TYR A 29 4.30 -2.77 3.25
N ASP A 30 5.14 -1.89 3.77
CA ASP A 30 5.09 -1.41 5.15
C ASP A 30 4.06 -0.27 5.34
N GLY A 31 3.58 0.32 4.24
CA GLY A 31 2.59 1.39 4.25
C GLY A 31 2.09 1.79 2.87
N LEU A 32 1.19 2.78 2.87
CA LEU A 32 0.59 3.46 1.72
C LEU A 32 1.05 4.92 1.65
#